data_AF-A0A485PGK1-F1
#
_entry.id   AF-A0A485PGK1-F1
#
_cell.length_a   1.000
_cell.length_b   1.000
_cell.length_c   1.000
_cell.angle_alpha   90.00
_cell.angle_beta   90.00
_cell.angle_gamma   90.00
#
_symmetry.space_group_name_H-M   'P 1'
#
loop_
_entity.id
_entity.type
_entity.pdbx_description
1 polymer ?
#
loop_
_entity_poly.entity_id
_entity_poly.type
_entity_poly.pdbx_seq_one_letter_code
_entity_poly.pdbx_strand_id
1 'polypeptide(L)'
;MSGSHTPSASGPFSALTPSMWPQEILAKSTQKEESVEQPEFSYDEFGFRVDKEDGANPGSGRPSGVPLMEDPPQRLRWQAHLEFTHNHDVGDLTWDKIAVSLPRSEKLRSLVLAGIPHSMRPQLWMRLSGALQKKRNSELSYREMVKNSSNDETIAAKQIEKDLLRTMPSNVCFASVSSIGVPRLRRVLRALAWLYPEIGYCQGTGMVAACLLLFLEEEDAFWMMCAIIEDLLPASYFSTTLLGVQTDQRVLRHLIVQYLPRLDKLLQEHDIELSLITLHWFLTAFASVVHIKLLLRLWDLFFYEGSLVLFQTTLGMLRLKEEELIQSENSASIFNTLSDIPSQIEDAELLLGEAMRLAGSLTDVAVETQRRKHLAYLIADQGQLLGTSATTNLSQVGP
;
A
#
# COMPACT_ATOMS: atom_id res chain seq x y z
N MET A 1 -33.03 -19.26 8.71
CA MET A 1 -32.90 -18.43 7.50
C MET A 1 -31.55 -17.73 7.57
N SER A 2 -30.54 -18.20 6.83
CA SER A 2 -29.24 -17.53 6.80
C SER A 2 -29.36 -16.32 5.88
N GLY A 3 -29.82 -15.20 6.43
CA GLY A 3 -29.77 -13.92 5.75
C GLY A 3 -28.33 -13.41 5.71
N SER A 4 -27.93 -12.82 4.60
CA SER A 4 -26.70 -12.02 4.60
C SER A 4 -26.95 -10.75 5.40
N HIS A 5 -26.09 -10.47 6.37
CA HIS A 5 -26.15 -9.27 7.20
C HIS A 5 -25.33 -8.16 6.55
N THR A 6 -25.92 -6.97 6.48
CA THR A 6 -25.28 -5.73 5.99
C THR A 6 -24.84 -4.87 7.18
N PRO A 7 -23.60 -4.34 7.19
CA PRO A 7 -23.18 -3.34 8.17
C PRO A 7 -24.10 -2.11 8.18
N SER A 8 -24.22 -1.44 9.33
CA SER A 8 -24.84 -0.12 9.40
C SER A 8 -23.99 0.91 8.67
N ALA A 9 -24.63 1.94 8.11
CA ALA A 9 -23.93 3.05 7.48
C ALA A 9 -22.95 3.69 8.48
N SER A 10 -21.69 3.85 8.06
CA SER A 10 -20.60 4.41 8.89
C SER A 10 -20.30 3.64 10.19
N GLY A 11 -20.83 2.42 10.34
CA GLY A 11 -20.53 1.51 11.45
C GLY A 11 -19.35 0.57 11.17
N PRO A 12 -19.08 -0.38 12.08
CA PRO A 12 -18.04 -1.38 11.90
C PRO A 12 -18.20 -2.13 10.57
N PHE A 13 -17.09 -2.33 9.85
CA PHE A 13 -17.04 -3.02 8.55
C PHE A 13 -17.73 -2.31 7.37
N SER A 14 -18.30 -1.11 7.57
CA SER A 14 -19.06 -0.39 6.53
C SER A 14 -18.22 0.08 5.34
N ALA A 15 -16.89 0.18 5.51
CA ALA A 15 -15.95 0.55 4.46
C ALA A 15 -15.29 -0.67 3.78
N LEU A 16 -15.70 -1.88 4.13
CA LEU A 16 -15.21 -3.10 3.47
C LEU A 16 -16.02 -3.43 2.23
N THR A 17 -15.37 -4.02 1.22
CA THR A 17 -16.08 -4.63 0.11
C THR A 17 -17.04 -5.73 0.63
N PRO A 18 -18.26 -5.88 0.08
CA PRO A 18 -19.25 -6.81 0.62
C PRO A 18 -18.78 -8.26 0.79
N SER A 19 -17.90 -8.71 -0.10
CA SER A 19 -17.34 -10.07 -0.08
C SER A 19 -16.38 -10.34 1.10
N MET A 20 -16.02 -9.30 1.84
CA MET A 20 -15.15 -9.32 3.01
C MET A 20 -15.88 -9.09 4.34
N TRP A 21 -17.20 -8.87 4.32
CA TRP A 21 -17.96 -8.68 5.55
C TRP A 21 -17.92 -9.95 6.43
N PRO A 22 -17.52 -9.84 7.71
CA PRO A 22 -17.50 -10.97 8.62
C PRO A 22 -18.93 -11.34 9.08
N GLN A 23 -19.62 -12.13 8.25
CA GLN A 23 -21.04 -12.47 8.42
C GLN A 23 -21.37 -13.07 9.80
N GLU A 24 -20.48 -13.91 10.35
CA GLU A 24 -20.70 -14.51 11.68
C GLU A 24 -20.70 -13.47 12.81
N ILE A 25 -19.90 -12.41 12.69
CA ILE A 25 -19.83 -11.34 13.69
C ILE A 25 -21.04 -10.44 13.54
N LEU A 26 -21.39 -10.06 12.31
CA LEU A 26 -22.59 -9.27 12.02
C LEU A 26 -23.87 -9.97 12.52
N ALA A 27 -23.99 -11.28 12.30
CA ALA A 27 -25.12 -12.07 12.78
C ALA A 27 -25.25 -12.06 14.32
N LYS A 28 -24.13 -12.16 15.04
CA LYS A 28 -24.09 -12.11 16.51
C LYS A 28 -24.48 -10.74 17.04
N SER A 29 -24.08 -9.66 16.37
CA SER A 29 -24.45 -8.29 16.76
C SER A 29 -25.95 -8.03 16.61
N THR A 30 -26.62 -8.60 15.60
CA THR A 30 -28.08 -8.48 15.42
C THR A 30 -28.87 -9.29 16.46
N GLN A 31 -28.29 -10.35 17.04
CA GLN A 31 -28.97 -11.22 18.01
C GLN A 31 -28.79 -10.78 19.48
N LYS A 32 -27.80 -9.92 19.78
CA LYS A 32 -27.38 -9.55 21.15
C LYS A 32 -28.08 -8.31 21.75
N GLU A 33 -29.21 -7.85 21.20
CA GLU A 33 -29.97 -6.74 21.81
C GLU A 33 -30.59 -7.10 23.19
N GLU A 34 -30.60 -8.38 23.59
CA GLU A 34 -31.07 -8.81 24.92
C GLU A 34 -29.96 -9.53 25.70
N SER A 35 -29.33 -8.79 26.63
CA SER A 35 -28.45 -9.24 27.73
C SER A 35 -27.02 -9.74 27.41
N VAL A 36 -26.10 -9.42 28.34
CA VAL A 36 -24.68 -9.81 28.49
C VAL A 36 -23.64 -8.74 28.10
N GLU A 37 -22.68 -8.56 29.03
CA GLU A 37 -21.50 -7.69 29.06
C GLU A 37 -20.99 -7.22 27.68
N GLN A 38 -20.83 -5.90 27.54
CA GLN A 38 -20.25 -5.33 26.33
C GLN A 38 -18.81 -5.82 26.17
N PRO A 39 -18.39 -6.27 24.97
CA PRO A 39 -17.00 -6.67 24.75
C PRO A 39 -16.02 -5.55 25.09
N GLU A 40 -14.83 -5.93 25.57
CA GLU A 40 -13.71 -5.02 25.93
C GLU A 40 -13.18 -4.23 24.73
N PHE A 41 -13.47 -4.69 23.51
CA PHE A 41 -13.06 -4.07 22.25
C PHE A 41 -14.21 -4.02 21.25
N SER A 42 -14.07 -3.13 20.27
CA SER A 42 -14.95 -2.96 19.12
C SER A 42 -14.15 -3.04 17.81
N TYR A 43 -14.81 -2.90 16.67
CA TYR A 43 -14.15 -2.80 15.37
C TYR A 43 -14.49 -1.48 14.70
N ASP A 44 -13.53 -0.91 13.97
CA ASP A 44 -13.75 0.27 13.14
C ASP A 44 -14.43 -0.07 11.80
N GLU A 45 -14.68 0.94 10.97
CA GLU A 45 -15.30 0.80 9.66
C GLU A 45 -14.50 -0.10 8.69
N PHE A 46 -13.21 -0.29 8.94
CA PHE A 46 -12.28 -1.10 8.16
C PHE A 46 -12.01 -2.48 8.79
N GLY A 47 -12.65 -2.79 9.91
CA GLY A 47 -12.52 -4.08 10.61
C GLY A 47 -11.26 -4.22 11.47
N PHE A 48 -10.56 -3.14 11.80
CA PHE A 48 -9.48 -3.16 12.79
C PHE A 48 -10.05 -3.08 14.20
N ARG A 49 -9.44 -3.84 15.12
CA ARG A 49 -9.81 -3.84 16.53
C ARG A 49 -9.49 -2.48 17.18
N VAL A 50 -10.47 -1.95 17.93
CA VAL A 50 -10.37 -0.73 18.73
C VAL A 50 -10.68 -1.07 20.18
N ASP A 51 -9.69 -0.93 21.06
CA ASP A 51 -9.84 -1.19 22.49
C ASP A 51 -10.46 0.02 23.21
N LYS A 52 -11.31 -0.22 24.22
CA LYS A 52 -12.09 0.86 24.88
C LYS A 52 -11.27 1.79 25.78
N GLU A 53 -10.10 1.37 26.27
CA GLU A 53 -9.24 2.16 27.17
C GLU A 53 -8.41 3.24 26.43
N ASP A 54 -8.24 3.11 25.11
CA ASP A 54 -7.40 4.04 24.31
C ASP A 54 -8.08 5.38 24.00
N GLY A 55 -9.32 5.61 24.45
CA GLY A 55 -9.97 6.91 24.35
C GLY A 55 -9.29 8.03 25.17
N ALA A 56 -8.28 7.70 25.99
CA ALA A 56 -7.63 8.63 26.91
C ALA A 56 -6.09 8.68 26.81
N ASN A 57 -5.44 7.89 25.93
CA ASN A 57 -3.98 7.83 25.87
C ASN A 57 -3.45 8.43 24.53
N PRO A 58 -2.76 9.58 24.55
CA PRO A 58 -2.30 10.26 23.33
C PRO A 58 -1.11 9.57 22.60
N GLY A 59 -0.69 8.37 23.05
CA GLY A 59 0.47 7.65 22.51
C GLY A 59 0.16 6.54 21.51
N SER A 60 -1.11 6.12 21.36
CA SER A 60 -1.49 5.26 20.24
C SER A 60 -1.94 6.18 19.11
N GLY A 61 -1.08 6.41 18.11
CA GLY A 61 -1.48 7.10 16.88
C GLY A 61 -2.67 6.35 16.28
N ARG A 62 -3.90 6.78 16.57
CA ARG A 62 -5.14 6.20 16.07
C ARG A 62 -6.01 7.39 15.67
N PRO A 63 -6.58 7.38 14.45
CA PRO A 63 -7.32 8.51 13.95
C PRO A 63 -8.44 8.86 14.93
N SER A 64 -8.54 10.16 15.21
CA SER A 64 -9.72 10.80 15.77
C SER A 64 -10.99 10.06 15.29
N GLY A 65 -11.84 9.59 16.20
CA GLY A 65 -12.99 8.69 15.96
C GLY A 65 -14.10 9.21 15.05
N VAL A 66 -13.77 10.03 14.04
CA VAL A 66 -14.63 10.52 12.97
C VAL A 66 -14.80 9.41 11.95
N PRO A 67 -16.02 8.87 11.75
CA PRO A 67 -16.27 7.83 10.76
C PRO A 67 -15.86 8.28 9.36
N LEU A 68 -15.47 7.34 8.49
CA LEU A 68 -15.30 7.62 7.06
C LEU A 68 -16.62 8.14 6.47
N MET A 69 -16.69 9.45 6.22
CA MET A 69 -17.82 10.11 5.59
C MET A 69 -17.38 10.62 4.22
N GLU A 70 -18.12 10.25 3.17
CA GLU A 70 -17.88 10.80 1.84
C GLU A 70 -18.30 12.28 1.81
N ASP A 71 -17.43 13.14 1.29
CA ASP A 71 -17.76 14.54 1.04
C ASP A 71 -18.71 14.66 -0.18
N PRO A 72 -19.99 15.04 0.00
CA PRO A 72 -20.96 15.06 -1.10
C PRO A 72 -20.58 16.02 -2.25
N PRO A 73 -20.07 17.24 -1.99
CA PRO A 73 -19.50 18.10 -3.03
C PRO A 73 -18.39 17.43 -3.85
N GLN A 74 -17.44 16.76 -3.20
CA GLN A 74 -16.37 16.05 -3.91
C GLN A 74 -16.93 14.90 -4.74
N ARG A 75 -17.89 14.13 -4.22
CA ARG A 75 -18.58 13.09 -4.99
C ARG A 75 -19.27 13.64 -6.24
N LEU A 76 -19.97 14.77 -6.11
CA LEU A 76 -20.65 15.40 -7.24
C LEU A 76 -19.65 15.89 -8.31
N ARG A 77 -18.49 16.41 -7.89
CA ARG A 77 -17.41 16.82 -8.82
C ARG A 77 -16.89 15.63 -9.63
N TRP A 78 -16.74 14.46 -9.01
CA TRP A 78 -16.34 13.23 -9.70
C TRP A 78 -17.41 12.74 -10.68
N GLN A 79 -18.68 12.72 -10.26
CA GLN A 79 -19.80 12.35 -11.12
C GLN A 79 -19.88 13.26 -12.34
N ALA A 80 -19.88 14.58 -12.13
CA ALA A 80 -19.93 15.56 -13.21
C ALA A 80 -18.75 15.44 -14.18
N HIS A 81 -17.54 15.14 -13.67
CA HIS A 81 -16.39 14.91 -14.54
C HIS A 81 -16.58 13.67 -15.42
N LEU A 82 -16.95 12.53 -14.83
CA LEU A 82 -17.14 11.28 -15.56
C LEU A 82 -18.30 11.37 -16.55
N GLU A 83 -19.40 12.04 -16.18
CA GLU A 83 -20.52 12.30 -17.07
C GLU A 83 -20.10 13.15 -18.27
N PHE A 84 -19.37 14.24 -18.03
CA PHE A 84 -18.91 15.11 -19.10
C PHE A 84 -17.92 14.43 -20.05
N THR A 85 -17.03 13.57 -19.54
CA THR A 85 -15.98 12.94 -20.35
C THR A 85 -16.39 11.63 -21.01
N HIS A 86 -17.40 10.92 -20.50
CA HIS A 86 -17.75 9.57 -20.97
C HIS A 86 -19.22 9.36 -21.28
N ASN A 87 -20.15 10.25 -20.89
CA ASN A 87 -21.56 10.08 -21.22
C ASN A 87 -21.86 10.68 -22.60
N HIS A 88 -21.75 9.86 -23.65
CA HIS A 88 -22.09 10.25 -25.01
C HIS A 88 -23.53 9.88 -25.42
N ASP A 89 -24.24 9.15 -24.55
CA ASP A 89 -25.59 8.62 -24.81
C ASP A 89 -26.62 9.13 -23.80
N VAL A 90 -27.91 9.06 -24.18
CA VAL A 90 -29.03 9.43 -23.30
C VAL A 90 -29.25 8.31 -22.28
N GLY A 91 -29.02 8.57 -20.99
CA GLY A 91 -29.33 7.69 -19.87
C GLY A 91 -28.37 7.83 -18.69
N ASP A 92 -28.62 7.04 -17.64
CA ASP A 92 -27.79 7.03 -16.43
C ASP A 92 -26.36 6.53 -16.73
N LEU A 93 -25.38 7.17 -16.11
CA LEU A 93 -23.98 6.76 -16.21
C LEU A 93 -23.73 5.52 -15.34
N THR A 94 -23.27 4.45 -15.97
CA THR A 94 -22.90 3.19 -15.33
C THR A 94 -21.44 2.88 -15.60
N TRP A 95 -20.81 2.06 -14.74
CA TRP A 95 -19.37 1.77 -14.86
C TRP A 95 -18.99 1.06 -16.16
N ASP A 96 -19.90 0.30 -16.78
CA ASP A 96 -19.68 -0.33 -18.09
C ASP A 96 -19.53 0.69 -19.24
N LYS A 97 -20.12 1.88 -19.10
CA LYS A 97 -20.00 2.99 -20.08
C LYS A 97 -18.73 3.81 -19.91
N ILE A 98 -18.07 3.73 -18.75
CA ILE A 98 -16.81 4.44 -18.50
C ILE A 98 -15.65 3.62 -19.08
N ALA A 99 -14.80 4.31 -19.85
CA ALA A 99 -13.64 3.72 -20.50
C ALA A 99 -12.75 2.90 -19.54
N VAL A 100 -12.08 1.89 -20.09
CA VAL A 100 -11.20 0.96 -19.34
C VAL A 100 -10.00 1.67 -18.72
N SER A 101 -9.54 2.72 -19.38
CA SER A 101 -8.47 3.59 -18.93
C SER A 101 -8.96 5.03 -18.99
N LEU A 102 -8.51 5.85 -18.05
CA LEU A 102 -8.84 7.27 -17.98
C LEU A 102 -7.62 8.08 -18.46
N PRO A 103 -7.72 8.82 -19.57
CA PRO A 103 -6.61 9.65 -20.05
C PRO A 103 -6.18 10.66 -18.97
N ARG A 104 -4.87 10.74 -18.72
CA ARG A 104 -4.31 11.72 -17.78
C ARG A 104 -4.62 13.14 -18.25
N SER A 105 -5.09 13.97 -17.33
CA SER A 105 -5.35 15.40 -17.56
C SER A 105 -5.14 16.18 -16.27
N GLU A 106 -4.89 17.49 -16.37
CA GLU A 106 -4.79 18.34 -15.18
C GLU A 106 -6.07 18.32 -14.33
N LYS A 107 -7.23 18.22 -15.00
CA LYS A 107 -8.52 18.13 -14.30
C LYS A 107 -8.64 16.82 -13.51
N LEU A 108 -8.34 15.68 -14.12
CA LEU A 108 -8.36 14.39 -13.44
C LEU A 108 -7.35 14.37 -12.29
N ARG A 109 -6.12 14.86 -12.53
CA ARG A 109 -5.10 15.03 -11.49
C ARG A 109 -5.61 15.84 -10.30
N SER A 110 -6.26 16.98 -10.55
CA SER A 110 -6.83 17.82 -9.49
C SER A 110 -7.91 17.12 -8.67
N LEU A 111 -8.73 16.26 -9.30
CA LEU A 111 -9.77 15.49 -8.63
C LEU A 111 -9.17 14.39 -7.76
N VAL A 112 -8.16 13.68 -8.25
CA VAL A 112 -7.42 12.66 -7.48
C VAL A 112 -6.72 13.31 -6.29
N LEU A 113 -6.04 14.44 -6.50
CA LEU A 113 -5.38 15.19 -5.44
C LEU A 113 -6.37 15.64 -4.36
N ALA A 114 -7.60 16.03 -4.75
CA ALA A 114 -8.65 16.42 -3.82
C ALA A 114 -9.41 15.25 -3.15
N GLY A 115 -9.15 13.99 -3.53
CA GLY A 115 -9.82 12.83 -2.92
C GLY A 115 -10.77 12.09 -3.83
N ILE A 116 -10.60 10.77 -3.89
CA ILE A 116 -11.58 9.86 -4.50
C ILE A 116 -12.62 9.47 -3.44
N PRO A 117 -13.93 9.64 -3.70
CA PRO A 117 -14.98 9.12 -2.83
C PRO A 117 -14.82 7.60 -2.63
N HIS A 118 -14.99 7.13 -1.40
CA HIS A 118 -14.63 5.76 -1.04
C HIS A 118 -15.33 4.70 -1.88
N SER A 119 -16.64 4.83 -2.10
CA SER A 119 -17.43 3.93 -2.95
C SER A 119 -17.06 3.95 -4.44
N MET A 120 -16.31 4.96 -4.90
CA MET A 120 -15.83 5.05 -6.28
C MET A 120 -14.43 4.46 -6.46
N ARG A 121 -13.67 4.25 -5.37
CA ARG A 121 -12.30 3.72 -5.41
C ARG A 121 -12.19 2.37 -6.12
N PRO A 122 -13.07 1.37 -5.88
CA PRO A 122 -12.90 0.06 -6.53
C PRO A 122 -12.86 0.15 -8.05
N GLN A 123 -13.68 1.04 -8.60
CA GLN A 123 -13.80 1.22 -10.04
C GLN A 123 -12.75 2.19 -10.61
N LEU A 124 -12.42 3.25 -9.87
CA LEU A 124 -11.43 4.23 -10.31
C LEU A 124 -10.01 3.69 -10.18
N TRP A 125 -9.62 3.08 -9.07
CA TRP A 125 -8.28 2.50 -8.89
C TRP A 125 -7.94 1.49 -9.97
N MET A 126 -8.88 0.60 -10.32
CA MET A 126 -8.72 -0.37 -11.41
C MET A 126 -8.43 0.30 -12.77
N ARG A 127 -9.00 1.47 -13.04
CA ARG A 127 -8.78 2.21 -14.30
C ARG A 127 -7.50 3.05 -14.27
N LEU A 128 -7.24 3.70 -13.14
CA LEU A 128 -6.10 4.59 -12.95
C LEU A 128 -4.79 3.81 -12.97
N SER A 129 -4.75 2.64 -12.32
CA SER A 129 -3.57 1.77 -12.28
C SER A 129 -3.32 1.01 -13.58
N GLY A 130 -4.29 0.93 -14.49
CA GLY A 130 -4.25 0.05 -15.66
C GLY A 130 -4.65 -1.41 -15.39
N ALA A 131 -4.96 -1.78 -14.14
CA ALA A 131 -5.35 -3.15 -13.78
C ALA A 131 -6.59 -3.66 -14.53
N LEU A 132 -7.59 -2.81 -14.79
CA LEU A 132 -8.77 -3.19 -15.56
C LEU A 132 -8.42 -3.53 -17.02
N GLN A 133 -7.44 -2.84 -17.59
CA GLN A 133 -6.95 -3.13 -18.93
C GLN A 133 -6.23 -4.47 -18.96
N LYS A 134 -5.34 -4.74 -17.99
CA LYS A 134 -4.69 -6.05 -17.85
C LYS A 134 -5.71 -7.17 -17.70
N LYS A 135 -6.70 -6.99 -16.82
CA LYS A 135 -7.80 -7.95 -16.61
C LYS A 135 -8.54 -8.27 -17.90
N ARG A 136 -8.89 -7.26 -18.71
CA ARG A 136 -9.64 -7.45 -19.97
C ARG A 136 -8.80 -8.05 -21.09
N ASN A 137 -7.51 -7.77 -21.11
CA ASN A 137 -6.60 -8.23 -22.16
C ASN A 137 -5.97 -9.60 -21.86
N SER A 138 -6.10 -10.11 -20.64
CA SER A 138 -5.54 -11.40 -20.26
C SER A 138 -6.23 -12.55 -20.98
N GLU A 139 -5.43 -13.41 -21.62
CA GLU A 139 -5.90 -14.67 -22.19
C GLU A 139 -6.24 -15.71 -21.10
N LEU A 140 -5.56 -15.61 -19.95
CA LEU A 140 -5.73 -16.53 -18.83
C LEU A 140 -6.59 -15.87 -17.75
N SER A 141 -7.67 -16.55 -17.33
CA SER A 141 -8.53 -16.04 -16.27
C SER A 141 -7.88 -16.21 -14.88
N TYR A 142 -8.23 -15.33 -13.93
CA TYR A 142 -7.77 -15.48 -12.54
C TYR A 142 -8.15 -16.85 -11.96
N ARG A 143 -9.32 -17.39 -12.32
CA ARG A 143 -9.77 -18.72 -11.89
C ARG A 143 -8.82 -19.83 -12.36
N GLU A 144 -8.31 -19.74 -13.58
CA GLU A 144 -7.33 -20.69 -14.12
C GLU A 144 -5.97 -20.54 -13.44
N MET A 145 -5.53 -19.30 -13.19
CA MET A 145 -4.30 -19.03 -12.43
C MET A 145 -4.35 -19.63 -11.02
N VAL A 146 -5.47 -19.42 -10.30
CA VAL A 146 -5.69 -20.02 -8.98
C VAL A 146 -5.61 -21.54 -9.05
N LYS A 147 -6.28 -22.16 -10.03
CA LYS A 147 -6.24 -23.62 -10.24
C LYS A 147 -4.82 -24.12 -10.51
N ASN A 148 -4.06 -23.41 -11.34
CA ASN A 148 -2.70 -23.80 -11.70
C ASN A 148 -1.68 -23.56 -10.58
N SER A 149 -1.98 -22.66 -9.64
CA SER A 149 -1.16 -22.33 -8.47
C SER A 149 -1.40 -23.24 -7.25
N SER A 150 -2.10 -24.36 -7.41
CA SER A 150 -2.52 -25.23 -6.29
C SER A 150 -1.40 -26.09 -5.68
N ASN A 151 -0.16 -25.99 -6.16
CA ASN A 151 0.96 -26.81 -5.66
C ASN A 151 1.49 -26.29 -4.32
N ASP A 152 1.18 -27.00 -3.24
CA ASP A 152 1.59 -26.68 -1.87
C ASP A 152 3.10 -26.90 -1.59
N GLU A 153 3.81 -27.63 -2.45
CA GLU A 153 5.19 -28.01 -2.18
C GLU A 153 6.22 -26.93 -2.53
N THR A 154 5.80 -25.88 -3.23
CA THR A 154 6.68 -24.78 -3.64
C THR A 154 7.21 -24.01 -2.43
N ILE A 155 8.42 -23.46 -2.54
CA ILE A 155 9.03 -22.62 -1.49
C ILE A 155 8.13 -21.41 -1.19
N ALA A 156 7.60 -20.77 -2.25
CA ALA A 156 6.68 -19.65 -2.12
C ALA A 156 5.40 -20.02 -1.37
N ALA A 157 4.75 -21.16 -1.67
CA ALA A 157 3.55 -21.60 -0.96
C ALA A 157 3.83 -21.78 0.55
N LYS A 158 4.96 -22.40 0.91
CA LYS A 158 5.36 -22.60 2.32
C LYS A 158 5.65 -21.28 3.03
N GLN A 159 6.22 -20.29 2.36
CA GLN A 159 6.45 -18.95 2.91
C GLN A 159 5.13 -18.19 3.08
N ILE A 160 4.24 -18.24 2.08
CA ILE A 160 2.91 -17.63 2.12
C ILE A 160 2.14 -18.13 3.35
N GLU A 161 2.04 -19.45 3.56
CA GLU A 161 1.30 -19.99 4.72
C GLU A 161 1.81 -19.46 6.07
N LYS A 162 3.13 -19.26 6.20
CA LYS A 162 3.74 -18.72 7.43
C LYS A 162 3.42 -17.24 7.64
N ASP A 163 3.16 -16.50 6.57
CA ASP A 163 2.93 -15.04 6.59
C ASP A 163 1.45 -14.67 6.70
N LEU A 164 0.52 -15.56 6.29
CA LEU A 164 -0.91 -15.26 6.23
C LEU A 164 -1.47 -14.70 7.55
N LEU A 165 -1.19 -15.37 8.69
CA LEU A 165 -1.71 -14.95 10.00
C LEU A 165 -0.91 -13.81 10.64
N ARG A 166 0.27 -13.50 10.10
CA ARG A 166 1.07 -12.34 10.52
C ARG A 166 0.74 -11.10 9.68
N THR A 167 -0.10 -11.23 8.66
CA THR A 167 -0.56 -10.13 7.81
C THR A 167 -1.83 -9.51 8.39
N MET A 168 -1.73 -8.26 8.86
CA MET A 168 -2.82 -7.53 9.53
C MET A 168 -3.50 -8.30 10.68
N PRO A 169 -2.75 -8.73 11.72
CA PRO A 169 -3.29 -9.54 12.81
C PRO A 169 -4.37 -8.83 13.63
N SER A 170 -4.40 -7.49 13.61
CA SER A 170 -5.42 -6.67 14.28
C SER A 170 -6.71 -6.50 13.46
N ASN A 171 -6.74 -6.94 12.20
CA ASN A 171 -7.91 -6.84 11.33
C ASN A 171 -8.73 -8.14 11.35
N VAL A 172 -10.03 -8.03 11.58
CA VAL A 172 -10.95 -9.16 11.71
C VAL A 172 -10.95 -10.12 10.52
N CYS A 173 -10.71 -9.59 9.31
CA CYS A 173 -10.72 -10.37 8.07
C CYS A 173 -9.47 -11.26 7.93
N PHE A 174 -8.43 -11.04 8.74
CA PHE A 174 -7.16 -11.77 8.66
C PHE A 174 -6.64 -12.31 10.00
N ALA A 175 -7.28 -11.93 11.12
CA ALA A 175 -6.83 -12.27 12.48
C ALA A 175 -6.81 -13.78 12.81
N SER A 176 -7.57 -14.62 12.12
CA SER A 176 -7.62 -16.06 12.38
C SER A 176 -7.66 -16.89 11.10
N VAL A 177 -7.33 -18.18 11.21
CA VAL A 177 -7.38 -19.13 10.08
C VAL A 177 -8.78 -19.22 9.45
N SER A 178 -9.82 -19.01 10.25
CA SER A 178 -11.22 -19.02 9.80
C SER A 178 -11.71 -17.66 9.30
N SER A 179 -10.91 -16.59 9.43
CA SER A 179 -11.28 -15.28 8.92
C SER A 179 -11.44 -15.30 7.40
N ILE A 180 -12.46 -14.59 6.91
CA ILE A 180 -12.90 -14.61 5.50
C ILE A 180 -11.80 -14.20 4.50
N GLY A 181 -10.86 -13.34 4.92
CA GLY A 181 -9.79 -12.83 4.08
C GLY A 181 -8.61 -13.79 3.90
N VAL A 182 -8.30 -14.64 4.89
CA VAL A 182 -7.15 -15.57 4.83
C VAL A 182 -7.17 -16.49 3.61
N PRO A 183 -8.26 -17.21 3.29
CA PRO A 183 -8.30 -18.04 2.09
C PRO A 183 -8.23 -17.25 0.78
N ARG A 184 -8.72 -16.00 0.76
CA ARG A 184 -8.64 -15.12 -0.42
C ARG A 184 -7.22 -14.63 -0.65
N LEU A 185 -6.56 -14.15 0.41
CA LEU A 185 -5.17 -13.71 0.39
C LEU A 185 -4.24 -14.85 -0.06
N ARG A 186 -4.46 -16.07 0.46
CA ARG A 186 -3.72 -17.25 0.01
C ARG A 186 -3.81 -17.46 -1.50
N ARG A 187 -5.03 -17.41 -2.07
CA ARG A 187 -5.23 -17.61 -3.52
C ARG A 187 -4.57 -16.52 -4.33
N VAL A 188 -4.73 -15.25 -3.96
CA VAL A 188 -4.10 -14.12 -4.63
C VAL A 188 -2.58 -14.27 -4.62
N LEU A 189 -1.97 -14.50 -3.46
CA LEU A 189 -0.51 -14.60 -3.35
C LEU A 189 0.07 -15.81 -4.07
N ARG A 190 -0.62 -16.97 -4.05
CA ARG A 190 -0.19 -18.15 -4.80
C ARG A 190 -0.30 -17.94 -6.31
N ALA A 191 -1.39 -17.32 -6.78
CA ALA A 191 -1.55 -16.99 -8.18
C ALA A 191 -0.45 -16.03 -8.66
N LEU A 192 -0.09 -15.02 -7.84
CA LEU A 192 1.01 -14.11 -8.14
C LEU A 192 2.36 -14.82 -8.19
N ALA A 193 2.67 -15.66 -7.18
CA ALA A 193 3.93 -16.42 -7.15
C ALA A 193 4.04 -17.42 -8.31
N TRP A 194 2.91 -17.96 -8.78
CA TRP A 194 2.86 -18.81 -9.96
C TRP A 194 3.02 -18.02 -11.26
N LEU A 195 2.42 -16.83 -11.36
CA LEU A 195 2.52 -15.97 -12.54
C LEU A 195 3.92 -15.36 -12.69
N TYR A 196 4.58 -15.02 -11.57
CA TYR A 196 5.91 -14.41 -11.53
C TYR A 196 6.92 -15.31 -10.79
N PRO A 197 7.32 -16.47 -11.36
CA PRO A 197 8.19 -17.42 -10.67
C PRO A 197 9.57 -16.86 -10.29
N GLU A 198 10.10 -15.93 -11.10
CA GLU A 198 11.38 -15.25 -10.84
C GLU A 198 11.31 -14.26 -9.66
N ILE A 199 10.11 -13.73 -9.37
CA ILE A 199 9.85 -12.90 -8.20
C ILE A 199 9.61 -13.80 -6.98
N GLY A 200 8.82 -14.85 -7.16
CA GLY A 200 8.43 -15.77 -6.10
C GLY A 200 7.52 -15.07 -5.09
N TYR A 201 7.87 -15.17 -3.80
CA TYR A 201 7.16 -14.49 -2.73
C TYR A 201 8.13 -13.66 -1.88
N CYS A 202 7.88 -12.35 -1.84
CA CYS A 202 8.59 -11.40 -0.99
C CYS A 202 7.72 -10.94 0.19
N GLN A 203 8.33 -10.93 1.37
CA GLN A 203 7.74 -10.41 2.60
C GLN A 203 7.43 -8.91 2.44
N GLY A 204 6.15 -8.57 2.33
CA GLY A 204 5.67 -7.23 2.00
C GLY A 204 4.51 -7.28 0.99
N THR A 205 4.61 -8.20 0.02
CA THR A 205 3.56 -8.47 -0.98
C THR A 205 2.23 -8.83 -0.31
N GLY A 206 2.29 -9.64 0.76
CA GLY A 206 1.12 -10.03 1.55
C GLY A 206 0.36 -8.84 2.13
N MET A 207 1.07 -7.83 2.65
CA MET A 207 0.44 -6.65 3.23
C MET A 207 -0.34 -5.85 2.17
N VAL A 208 0.28 -5.57 1.02
CA VAL A 208 -0.36 -4.81 -0.06
C VAL A 208 -1.61 -5.54 -0.57
N ALA A 209 -1.49 -6.84 -0.83
CA ALA A 209 -2.60 -7.66 -1.30
C ALA A 209 -3.74 -7.74 -0.28
N ALA A 210 -3.43 -7.86 1.02
CA ALA A 210 -4.44 -7.93 2.06
C ALA A 210 -5.17 -6.58 2.23
N CYS A 211 -4.47 -5.46 2.15
CA CYS A 211 -5.10 -4.12 2.16
C CYS A 211 -5.99 -3.90 0.93
N LEU A 212 -5.56 -4.32 -0.27
CA LEU A 212 -6.39 -4.25 -1.48
C LEU A 212 -7.67 -5.09 -1.33
N LEU A 213 -7.57 -6.30 -0.76
CA LEU A 213 -8.72 -7.16 -0.51
C LEU A 213 -9.77 -6.53 0.40
N LEU A 214 -9.41 -5.61 1.30
CA LEU A 214 -10.40 -4.90 2.12
C LEU A 214 -11.38 -4.07 1.26
N PHE A 215 -10.94 -3.60 0.09
CA PHE A 215 -11.68 -2.63 -0.74
C PHE A 215 -12.08 -3.15 -2.11
N LEU A 216 -11.50 -4.26 -2.55
CA LEU A 216 -11.68 -4.81 -3.88
C LEU A 216 -12.14 -6.26 -3.81
N GLU A 217 -12.92 -6.67 -4.81
CA GLU A 217 -13.17 -8.08 -5.03
C GLU A 217 -11.87 -8.82 -5.33
N GLU A 218 -11.82 -10.10 -4.96
CA GLU A 218 -10.58 -10.89 -4.93
C GLU A 218 -9.81 -10.89 -6.25
N GLU A 219 -10.51 -11.06 -7.37
CA GLU A 219 -9.89 -11.02 -8.70
C GLU A 219 -9.35 -9.62 -9.03
N ASP A 220 -10.06 -8.56 -8.65
CA ASP A 220 -9.62 -7.19 -8.90
C ASP A 220 -8.39 -6.85 -8.06
N ALA A 221 -8.31 -7.33 -6.81
CA ALA A 221 -7.11 -7.23 -5.98
C ALA A 221 -5.90 -7.93 -6.63
N PHE A 222 -6.10 -9.09 -7.26
CA PHE A 222 -5.05 -9.78 -8.01
C PHE A 222 -4.53 -8.95 -9.20
N TRP A 223 -5.44 -8.37 -10.00
CA TRP A 223 -5.05 -7.54 -11.15
C TRP A 223 -4.42 -6.21 -10.74
N MET A 224 -4.86 -5.63 -9.63
CA MET A 224 -4.17 -4.48 -9.02
C MET A 224 -2.74 -4.82 -8.62
N MET A 225 -2.51 -5.99 -8.02
CA MET A 225 -1.14 -6.44 -7.71
C MET A 225 -0.29 -6.63 -8.97
N CYS A 226 -0.87 -7.15 -10.07
CA CYS A 226 -0.16 -7.23 -11.35
C CYS A 226 0.24 -5.84 -11.86
N ALA A 227 -0.66 -4.85 -11.81
CA ALA A 227 -0.35 -3.46 -12.18
C ALA A 227 0.75 -2.86 -11.29
N ILE A 228 0.72 -3.13 -9.97
CA ILE A 228 1.75 -2.67 -9.03
C ILE A 228 3.12 -3.26 -9.38
N ILE A 229 3.18 -4.57 -9.67
CA ILE A 229 4.42 -5.29 -9.95
C ILE A 229 5.01 -4.91 -11.32
N GLU A 230 4.18 -4.77 -12.35
CA GLU A 230 4.64 -4.62 -13.73
C GLU A 230 4.80 -3.16 -14.16
N ASP A 231 3.91 -2.27 -13.70
CA ASP A 231 3.79 -0.92 -14.27
C ASP A 231 4.10 0.22 -13.29
N LEU A 232 3.72 0.07 -12.01
CA LEU A 232 3.80 1.18 -11.04
C LEU A 232 5.14 1.24 -10.30
N LEU A 233 5.71 0.08 -9.97
CA LEU A 233 6.99 -0.05 -9.30
C LEU A 233 8.09 -0.49 -10.28
N PRO A 234 9.35 -0.08 -10.04
CA PRO A 234 10.49 -0.60 -10.78
C PRO A 234 10.58 -2.13 -10.74
N ALA A 235 11.16 -2.71 -11.79
CA ALA A 235 11.46 -4.14 -11.83
C ALA A 235 12.29 -4.57 -10.60
N SER A 236 12.13 -5.84 -10.21
CA SER A 236 12.84 -6.42 -9.05
C SER A 236 12.54 -5.73 -7.72
N TYR A 237 11.39 -5.06 -7.58
CA TYR A 237 10.93 -4.50 -6.30
C TYR A 237 10.63 -5.58 -5.26
N PHE A 238 9.93 -6.63 -5.69
CA PHE A 238 9.52 -7.77 -4.88
C PHE A 238 10.35 -9.03 -5.14
N SER A 239 11.46 -8.94 -5.89
CA SER A 239 12.33 -10.10 -6.11
C SER A 239 13.11 -10.43 -4.84
N THR A 240 13.74 -11.61 -4.82
CA THR A 240 14.63 -12.03 -3.72
C THR A 240 15.81 -11.06 -3.50
N THR A 241 16.27 -10.39 -4.55
CA THR A 241 17.35 -9.40 -4.48
C THR A 241 16.89 -8.04 -4.00
N LEU A 242 15.60 -7.71 -4.03
CA LEU A 242 15.04 -6.40 -3.67
C LEU A 242 15.73 -5.24 -4.40
N LEU A 243 16.28 -5.48 -5.59
CA LEU A 243 17.16 -4.52 -6.27
C LEU A 243 16.40 -3.23 -6.65
N GLY A 244 15.11 -3.35 -6.99
CA GLY A 244 14.25 -2.21 -7.30
C GLY A 244 14.06 -1.28 -6.10
N VAL A 245 13.66 -1.83 -4.94
CA VAL A 245 13.44 -1.03 -3.73
C VAL A 245 14.75 -0.48 -3.16
N GLN A 246 15.85 -1.23 -3.21
CA GLN A 246 17.18 -0.74 -2.80
C GLN A 246 17.65 0.43 -3.68
N THR A 247 17.37 0.38 -4.98
CA THR A 247 17.64 1.49 -5.90
C THR A 247 16.84 2.72 -5.45
N ASP A 248 15.55 2.57 -5.16
CA ASP A 248 14.71 3.67 -4.67
C ASP A 248 15.19 4.22 -3.31
N GLN A 249 15.75 3.39 -2.42
CA GLN A 249 16.36 3.90 -1.19
C GLN A 249 17.57 4.81 -1.47
N ARG A 250 18.43 4.45 -2.45
CA ARG A 250 19.55 5.31 -2.88
C ARG A 250 19.04 6.61 -3.55
N VAL A 251 17.97 6.54 -4.33
CA VAL A 251 17.32 7.73 -4.91
C VAL A 251 16.73 8.63 -3.82
N LEU A 252 16.03 8.06 -2.83
CA LEU A 252 15.50 8.82 -1.69
C LEU A 252 16.63 9.53 -0.94
N ARG A 253 17.75 8.84 -0.70
CA ARG A 253 18.92 9.43 -0.07
C ARG A 253 19.44 10.64 -0.86
N HIS A 254 19.51 10.54 -2.19
CA HIS A 254 19.90 11.64 -3.07
C HIS A 254 18.91 12.82 -2.97
N LEU A 255 17.60 12.54 -2.93
CA LEU A 255 16.58 13.58 -2.80
C LEU A 255 16.64 14.27 -1.42
N ILE A 256 16.92 13.55 -0.33
CA ILE A 256 17.06 14.15 1.00
C ILE A 256 18.21 15.16 1.04
N VAL A 257 19.34 14.89 0.37
CA VAL A 257 20.44 15.87 0.24
C VAL A 257 19.97 17.15 -0.44
N GLN A 258 19.08 17.05 -1.44
CA GLN A 258 18.59 18.19 -2.20
C GLN A 258 17.48 18.98 -1.48
N TYR A 259 16.52 18.28 -0.90
CA TYR A 259 15.29 18.86 -0.38
C TYR A 259 15.33 19.10 1.14
N LEU A 260 16.12 18.33 1.89
CA LEU A 260 16.19 18.34 3.35
C LEU A 260 17.65 18.32 3.85
N PRO A 261 18.50 19.29 3.47
CA PRO A 261 19.93 19.26 3.77
C PRO A 261 20.26 19.35 5.28
N ARG A 262 19.38 19.94 6.10
CA ARG A 262 19.57 19.96 7.56
C ARG A 262 19.39 18.56 8.14
N LEU A 263 18.32 17.87 7.73
CA LEU A 263 18.10 16.47 8.10
C LEU A 263 19.21 15.56 7.58
N ASP A 264 19.68 15.76 6.34
CA ASP A 264 20.84 15.04 5.79
C ASP A 264 22.06 15.12 6.72
N LYS A 265 22.41 16.33 7.14
CA LYS A 265 23.54 16.56 8.05
C LYS A 265 23.35 15.83 9.38
N LEU A 266 22.15 15.91 9.97
CA LEU A 266 21.81 15.22 11.21
C LEU A 266 21.99 13.70 11.07
N LEU A 267 21.48 13.11 10.00
CA LEU A 267 21.61 11.66 9.75
C LEU A 267 23.06 11.24 9.61
N GLN A 268 23.91 12.05 8.97
CA GLN A 268 25.36 11.78 8.86
C GLN A 268 26.08 11.92 10.20
N GLU A 269 25.78 12.97 10.98
CA GLU A 269 26.39 13.20 12.30
C GLU A 269 26.11 12.07 13.29
N HIS A 270 24.92 11.46 13.19
CA HIS A 270 24.48 10.37 14.05
C HIS A 270 24.69 8.97 13.46
N ASP A 271 25.29 8.86 12.26
CA ASP A 271 25.51 7.61 11.51
C ASP A 271 24.22 6.78 11.35
N ILE A 272 23.12 7.46 11.01
CA ILE A 272 21.80 6.82 10.85
C ILE A 272 21.58 6.42 9.40
N GLU A 273 21.52 5.12 9.17
CA GLU A 273 21.12 4.55 7.89
C GLU A 273 19.58 4.57 7.74
N LEU A 274 19.06 5.58 7.04
CA LEU A 274 17.61 5.76 6.86
C LEU A 274 16.92 4.58 6.16
N SER A 275 17.63 3.84 5.28
CA SER A 275 17.09 2.65 4.60
C SER A 275 16.60 1.58 5.56
N LEU A 276 17.14 1.50 6.78
CA LEU A 276 16.67 0.56 7.80
C LEU A 276 15.22 0.85 8.25
N ILE A 277 14.74 2.08 8.02
CA ILE A 277 13.39 2.54 8.38
C ILE A 277 12.52 2.60 7.12
N THR A 278 12.98 3.29 6.08
CA THR A 278 12.16 3.65 4.92
C THR A 278 12.01 2.53 3.89
N LEU A 279 12.84 1.47 3.94
CA LEU A 279 12.73 0.35 3.00
C LEU A 279 11.35 -0.31 3.09
N HIS A 280 10.84 -0.54 4.30
CA HIS A 280 9.54 -1.17 4.48
C HIS A 280 8.37 -0.26 4.09
N TRP A 281 8.54 1.06 4.18
CA TRP A 281 7.54 2.04 3.74
C TRP A 281 7.33 1.93 2.23
N PHE A 282 8.44 1.86 1.47
CA PHE A 282 8.39 1.73 0.02
C PHE A 282 7.93 0.33 -0.41
N LEU A 283 8.46 -0.72 0.24
CA LEU A 283 8.13 -2.11 -0.10
C LEU A 283 6.63 -2.42 0.02
N THR A 284 5.94 -1.76 0.95
CA THR A 284 4.49 -1.95 1.16
C THR A 284 3.65 -0.82 0.59
N ALA A 285 4.25 0.15 -0.12
CA ALA A 285 3.57 1.38 -0.53
C ALA A 285 2.76 2.02 0.62
N PHE A 286 3.40 2.09 1.80
CA PHE A 286 2.90 2.55 3.10
C PHE A 286 1.84 1.68 3.79
N ALA A 287 1.37 0.59 3.18
CA ALA A 287 0.26 -0.21 3.69
C ALA A 287 0.44 -0.77 5.11
N SER A 288 1.69 -0.98 5.54
CA SER A 288 2.00 -1.50 6.88
C SER A 288 2.27 -0.43 7.94
N VAL A 289 2.42 0.85 7.56
CA VAL A 289 2.97 1.87 8.46
C VAL A 289 2.06 3.07 8.70
N VAL A 290 1.15 3.40 7.78
CA VAL A 290 0.18 4.49 7.98
C VAL A 290 -1.20 3.98 8.32
N HIS A 291 -2.03 4.84 8.90
CA HIS A 291 -3.46 4.58 9.09
C HIS A 291 -4.18 4.42 7.75
N ILE A 292 -5.21 3.56 7.73
CA ILE A 292 -5.95 3.25 6.51
C ILE A 292 -6.54 4.50 5.84
N LYS A 293 -7.05 5.48 6.59
CA LYS A 293 -7.58 6.71 6.02
C LYS A 293 -6.53 7.49 5.23
N LEU A 294 -5.31 7.58 5.77
CA LEU A 294 -4.18 8.17 5.08
C LEU A 294 -3.76 7.30 3.89
N LEU A 295 -3.66 5.98 4.07
CA LEU A 295 -3.31 5.03 3.01
C LEU A 295 -4.21 5.20 1.78
N LEU A 296 -5.53 5.31 1.98
CA LEU A 296 -6.49 5.49 0.89
C LEU A 296 -6.17 6.74 0.06
N ARG A 297 -5.77 7.85 0.71
CA ARG A 297 -5.40 9.09 0.02
C ARG A 297 -4.07 8.99 -0.71
N LEU A 298 -3.08 8.31 -0.11
CA LEU A 298 -1.80 8.02 -0.75
C LEU A 298 -1.98 7.10 -1.96
N TRP A 299 -2.87 6.11 -1.86
CA TRP A 299 -3.16 5.16 -2.92
C TRP A 299 -3.97 5.76 -4.07
N ASP A 300 -4.88 6.70 -3.80
CA ASP A 300 -5.53 7.51 -4.84
C ASP A 300 -4.48 8.13 -5.77
N LEU A 301 -3.43 8.73 -5.20
CA LEU A 301 -2.32 9.32 -5.95
C LEU A 301 -1.37 8.28 -6.54
N PHE A 302 -0.99 7.24 -5.79
CA PHE A 302 -0.07 6.21 -6.26
C PHE A 302 -0.61 5.48 -7.49
N PHE A 303 -1.90 5.17 -7.53
CA PHE A 303 -2.51 4.56 -8.71
C PHE A 303 -2.69 5.54 -9.88
N TYR A 304 -2.63 6.85 -9.64
CA TYR A 304 -2.71 7.86 -10.70
C TYR A 304 -1.34 8.27 -11.25
N GLU A 305 -0.41 8.65 -10.38
CA GLU A 305 0.92 9.19 -10.73
C GLU A 305 2.00 8.10 -10.81
N GLY A 306 1.86 7.01 -10.06
CA GLY A 306 2.86 5.95 -9.95
C GLY A 306 3.83 6.13 -8.77
N SER A 307 4.99 5.48 -8.84
CA SER A 307 5.96 5.41 -7.73
C SER A 307 6.59 6.75 -7.30
N LEU A 308 6.45 7.82 -8.10
CA LEU A 308 6.85 9.18 -7.71
C LEU A 308 6.26 9.61 -6.36
N VAL A 309 5.01 9.20 -6.10
CA VAL A 309 4.26 9.52 -4.88
C VAL A 309 4.96 9.00 -3.63
N LEU A 310 5.67 7.87 -3.73
CA LEU A 310 6.41 7.32 -2.58
C LEU A 310 7.48 8.29 -2.09
N PHE A 311 8.25 8.86 -3.01
CA PHE A 311 9.27 9.86 -2.69
C PHE A 311 8.68 11.16 -2.14
N GLN A 312 7.67 11.71 -2.82
CA GLN A 312 7.04 12.96 -2.40
C GLN A 312 6.44 12.83 -1.00
N THR A 313 5.74 11.73 -0.75
CA THR A 313 5.13 11.43 0.55
C THR A 313 6.19 11.30 1.63
N THR A 314 7.25 10.50 1.41
CA THR A 314 8.33 10.36 2.39
C THR A 314 9.04 11.68 2.68
N LEU A 315 9.33 12.50 1.67
CA LEU A 315 9.93 13.83 1.88
C LEU A 315 8.99 14.75 2.67
N GLY A 316 7.68 14.73 2.38
CA GLY A 316 6.67 15.47 3.15
C GLY A 316 6.61 15.03 4.61
N MET A 317 6.59 13.72 4.88
CA MET A 317 6.59 13.14 6.22
C MET A 317 7.83 13.59 7.02
N LEU A 318 9.02 13.47 6.41
CA LEU A 318 10.28 13.89 7.02
C LEU A 318 10.33 15.40 7.29
N ARG A 319 9.80 16.21 6.36
CA ARG A 319 9.77 17.66 6.51
C ARG A 319 8.86 18.13 7.63
N LEU A 320 7.69 17.52 7.78
CA LEU A 320 6.77 17.81 8.89
C LEU A 320 7.40 17.54 10.26
N LYS A 321 8.31 16.57 10.33
CA LYS A 321 9.00 16.16 11.57
C LYS A 321 10.43 16.68 11.70
N GLU A 322 10.89 17.49 10.75
CA GLU A 322 12.30 17.91 10.67
C GLU A 322 12.75 18.66 11.93
N GLU A 323 11.94 19.58 12.47
CA GLU A 323 12.33 20.32 13.67
C GLU A 323 12.38 19.43 14.93
N GLU A 324 11.46 18.45 15.04
CA GLU A 324 11.45 17.47 16.14
C GLU A 324 12.70 16.55 16.07
N LEU A 325 13.06 16.13 14.86
CA LEU A 325 14.25 15.31 14.62
C LEU A 325 15.53 16.07 14.97
N ILE A 326 15.65 17.34 14.58
CA ILE A 326 16.83 18.17 14.87
C ILE A 326 16.98 18.46 16.36
N GLN A 327 15.87 18.52 17.11
CA GLN A 327 15.87 18.75 18.56
C GLN A 327 16.08 17.48 19.38
N SER A 328 16.13 16.31 18.75
CA SER A 328 16.32 15.03 19.43
C SER A 328 17.70 14.95 20.10
N GLU A 329 17.73 14.38 21.31
CA GLU A 329 18.93 14.42 22.17
C GLU A 329 20.05 13.45 21.72
N ASN A 330 19.69 12.36 21.04
CA ASN A 330 20.61 11.29 20.69
C ASN A 330 20.10 10.46 19.50
N SER A 331 20.97 9.59 18.95
CA SER A 331 20.67 8.76 17.78
C SER A 331 19.46 7.83 17.98
N ALA A 332 19.25 7.31 19.19
CA ALA A 332 18.12 6.43 19.48
C ALA A 332 16.78 7.18 19.44
N SER A 333 16.74 8.41 19.98
CA SER A 333 15.58 9.29 19.87
C SER A 333 15.25 9.60 18.41
N ILE A 334 16.26 9.95 17.61
CA ILE A 334 16.07 10.22 16.17
C ILE A 334 15.52 8.99 15.46
N PHE A 335 16.10 7.80 15.70
CA PHE A 335 15.64 6.56 15.08
C PHE A 335 14.18 6.22 15.45
N ASN A 336 13.81 6.38 16.72
CA ASN A 336 12.44 6.16 17.18
C ASN A 336 11.47 7.16 16.56
N THR A 337 11.79 8.45 16.60
CA THR A 337 10.97 9.49 15.96
C THR A 337 10.78 9.20 14.48
N LEU A 338 11.85 8.87 13.74
CA LEU A 338 11.78 8.50 12.32
C LEU A 338 10.88 7.28 12.08
N SER A 339 10.98 6.25 12.93
CA SER A 339 10.19 5.03 12.82
C SER A 339 8.71 5.27 13.08
N ASP A 340 8.38 6.19 13.99
CA ASP A 340 7.01 6.49 14.41
C ASP A 340 6.29 7.49 13.48
N ILE A 341 7.01 8.25 12.64
CA ILE A 341 6.44 9.30 11.76
C ILE A 341 5.15 8.85 11.05
N PRO A 342 5.13 7.70 10.33
CA PRO A 342 3.96 7.33 9.54
C PRO A 342 2.68 7.16 10.38
N SER A 343 2.83 6.70 11.62
CA SER A 343 1.74 6.49 12.57
C SER A 343 1.26 7.78 13.25
N GLN A 344 2.09 8.81 13.28
CA GLN A 344 1.77 10.10 13.90
C GLN A 344 1.08 11.09 12.95
N ILE A 345 1.03 10.77 11.65
CA ILE A 345 0.41 11.62 10.64
C ILE A 345 -1.01 11.13 10.34
N GLU A 346 -2.00 11.92 10.71
CA GLU A 346 -3.42 11.63 10.46
C GLU A 346 -4.01 12.50 9.34
N ASP A 347 -3.56 13.76 9.24
CA ASP A 347 -4.07 14.72 8.27
C ASP A 347 -3.40 14.54 6.90
N ALA A 348 -4.13 13.89 6.00
CA ALA A 348 -3.68 13.67 4.63
C ALA A 348 -3.52 14.98 3.84
N GLU A 349 -4.35 15.99 4.07
CA GLU A 349 -4.29 17.25 3.32
C GLU A 349 -3.06 18.06 3.75
N LEU A 350 -2.73 18.05 5.04
CA LEU A 350 -1.47 18.63 5.54
C LEU A 350 -0.26 17.93 4.91
N LEU A 351 -0.22 16.59 4.94
CA LEU A 351 0.90 15.83 4.39
C LEU A 351 1.06 16.07 2.89
N LEU A 352 -0.02 15.95 2.12
CA LEU A 352 0.01 16.10 0.67
C LEU A 352 0.32 17.55 0.29
N GLY A 353 -0.19 18.54 1.02
CA GLY A 353 0.16 19.95 0.84
C GLY A 353 1.65 20.19 1.04
N GLU A 354 2.25 19.65 2.11
CA GLU A 354 3.68 19.79 2.38
C GLU A 354 4.54 19.04 1.34
N ALA A 355 4.15 17.81 0.97
CA ALA A 355 4.81 17.02 -0.07
C ALA A 355 4.83 17.74 -1.42
N MET A 356 3.71 18.34 -1.83
CA MET A 356 3.62 19.10 -3.09
C MET A 356 4.39 20.43 -3.01
N ARG A 357 4.40 21.11 -1.86
CA ARG A 357 5.18 22.33 -1.66
C ARG A 357 6.68 22.06 -1.75
N LEU A 358 7.14 20.96 -1.16
CA LEU A 358 8.55 20.60 -1.10
C LEU A 358 9.05 19.99 -2.41
N ALA A 359 8.32 19.01 -2.95
CA ALA A 359 8.75 18.15 -4.05
C ALA A 359 7.76 18.09 -5.22
N GLY A 360 6.87 19.08 -5.38
CA GLY A 360 5.88 19.13 -6.45
C GLY A 360 6.46 19.30 -7.86
N SER A 361 7.70 19.79 -7.98
CA SER A 361 8.44 19.87 -9.26
C SER A 361 9.25 18.62 -9.57
N LEU A 362 9.28 17.62 -8.68
CA LEU A 362 9.94 16.35 -8.95
C LEU A 362 9.18 15.61 -10.06
N THR A 363 9.91 15.10 -11.05
CA THR A 363 9.33 14.43 -12.22
C THR A 363 9.78 12.98 -12.30
N ASP A 364 8.99 12.13 -12.95
CA ASP A 364 9.35 10.74 -13.22
C ASP A 364 10.67 10.63 -13.97
N VAL A 365 10.95 11.55 -14.90
CA VAL A 365 12.20 11.58 -15.68
C VAL A 365 13.41 11.79 -14.76
N ALA A 366 13.29 12.68 -13.77
CA ALA A 366 14.36 12.93 -12.80
C ALA A 366 14.60 11.70 -11.90
N VAL A 367 13.53 11.09 -11.39
CA VAL A 367 13.60 9.86 -10.57
C VAL A 367 14.21 8.72 -11.38
N GLU A 368 13.75 8.50 -12.61
CA GLU A 368 14.23 7.42 -13.48
C GLU A 368 15.70 7.61 -13.86
N THR A 369 16.15 8.85 -14.04
CA THR A 369 17.57 9.16 -14.25
C THR A 369 18.42 8.73 -13.06
N GLN A 370 17.97 9.03 -11.84
CA GLN A 370 18.66 8.60 -10.62
C GLN A 370 18.58 7.08 -10.42
N ARG A 371 17.44 6.44 -10.75
CA ARG A 371 17.29 4.98 -10.69
C ARG A 371 18.33 4.28 -11.56
N ARG A 372 18.46 4.67 -12.83
CA ARG A 372 19.46 4.08 -13.74
C ARG A 372 20.88 4.22 -13.20
N LYS A 373 21.22 5.40 -12.68
CA LYS A 373 22.53 5.66 -12.07
C LYS A 373 22.77 4.76 -10.85
N HIS A 374 21.83 4.70 -9.91
CA HIS A 374 22.01 3.95 -8.66
C HIS A 374 21.93 2.43 -8.85
N LEU A 375 21.11 1.97 -9.78
CA LEU A 375 21.03 0.57 -10.18
C LEU A 375 22.36 0.08 -10.76
N ALA A 376 23.00 0.88 -11.63
CA ALA A 376 24.32 0.54 -12.18
C ALA A 376 25.38 0.36 -11.09
N TYR A 377 25.37 1.22 -10.05
CA TYR A 377 26.26 1.05 -8.91
C TYR A 377 25.96 -0.21 -8.11
N LEU A 378 24.69 -0.51 -7.82
CA LEU A 378 24.31 -1.72 -7.07
C LEU A 378 24.73 -3.01 -7.80
N ILE A 379 24.57 -3.05 -9.12
CA ILE A 379 24.98 -4.19 -9.94
C ILE A 379 26.51 -4.32 -9.94
N ALA A 380 27.24 -3.21 -10.04
CA ALA A 380 28.70 -3.23 -9.97
C ALA A 380 29.21 -3.72 -8.61
N ASP A 381 28.61 -3.26 -7.50
CA ASP A 381 28.94 -3.68 -6.15
C ASP A 381 28.72 -5.20 -5.97
N GLN A 382 27.59 -5.74 -6.44
CA GLN A 382 27.31 -7.19 -6.40
C GLN A 382 28.26 -8.01 -7.29
N GLY A 383 28.61 -7.51 -8.47
CA GLY A 383 29.57 -8.15 -9.37
C GLY A 383 30.98 -8.24 -8.78
N GLN A 384 31.42 -7.22 -8.03
CA GLN A 384 32.72 -7.22 -7.34
C GLN A 384 32.76 -8.20 -6.16
N LEU A 385 31.65 -8.36 -5.42
CA LEU A 385 31.54 -9.35 -4.35
C LEU A 385 31.61 -10.80 -4.86
N LEU A 386 31.01 -11.07 -6.03
CA LEU A 386 31.11 -12.38 -6.69
C LEU A 386 32.51 -12.62 -7.28
N GLY A 387 33.15 -11.59 -7.84
CA GLY A 387 34.50 -11.68 -8.40
C GLY A 387 35.59 -11.93 -7.36
N THR A 388 35.50 -11.31 -6.17
CA THR A 388 36.46 -11.52 -5.08
C THR A 388 36.36 -12.91 -4.44
N SER A 389 35.15 -13.49 -4.41
CA SER A 389 34.89 -14.86 -3.94
C SER A 389 35.45 -15.94 -4.87
N ALA A 390 35.55 -15.66 -6.17
CA ALA A 390 36.12 -16.60 -7.16
C ALA A 390 37.66 -16.62 -7.14
N THR A 391 38.29 -15.52 -6.73
CA THR A 391 39.77 -15.41 -6.72
C THR A 391 40.45 -16.04 -5.49
N THR A 392 39.73 -16.33 -4.40
CA THR A 392 40.30 -16.92 -3.18
C THR A 392 40.42 -18.45 -3.21
N ASN A 393 39.89 -19.14 -4.23
CA ASN A 393 39.92 -20.62 -4.32
C ASN A 393 40.91 -21.18 -5.36
N LEU A 394 41.78 -20.36 -5.97
CA LEU A 394 42.66 -20.78 -7.07
C LEU A 394 44.17 -20.59 -6.82
N SER A 395 44.63 -20.69 -5.57
CA SER A 395 46.07 -20.66 -5.31
C SER A 395 46.53 -21.55 -4.15
N GLN A 396 46.28 -22.87 -4.22
CA GLN A 396 47.13 -23.88 -3.58
C GLN A 396 47.02 -25.23 -4.32
N VAL A 397 47.69 -25.34 -5.47
CA VAL A 397 48.26 -26.62 -5.93
C VAL A 397 49.64 -26.29 -6.46
N GLY A 398 50.66 -26.52 -5.62
CA GLY A 398 52.06 -26.39 -6.02
C GLY A 398 52.51 -27.56 -6.90
N PRO A 399 53.70 -27.48 -7.51
CA PRO A 399 54.43 -28.67 -7.95
C PRO A 399 54.98 -29.48 -6.77
#